data_AF-A0A847QWL9-F1
#
_entry.id   AF-A0A847QWL9-F1
#
_cell.length_a   1.000
_cell.length_b   1.000
_cell.length_c   1.000
_cell.angle_alpha   90.00
_cell.angle_beta   90.00
_cell.angle_gamma   90.00
#
_symmetry.space_group_name_H-M   'P 1'
#
loop_
_entity.id
_entity.type
_entity.pdbx_description
1 polymer ?
#
loop_
_entity_poly.entity_id
_entity_poly.type
_entity_poly.pdbx_seq_one_letter_code
_entity_poly.pdbx_strand_id
1 'polypeptide(L)'
;MLSRLSKQELENDLYQLRDLVTGLDYSPISNVTFLNMESFYSYIQTTEGSLFSDHYQEMQKIMDRVEPYLPFAIGKTAIQFLTEAAFIETDQDMERLKAEYIPRARIDFIHLLQNIKTENEWIYILELCESIRKEKEDENI
;
A
#
# COMPACT_ATOMS: atom_id res chain seq x y z
N MET A 1 10.29 15.25 7.47
CA MET A 1 9.16 16.13 7.09
C MET A 1 8.69 15.62 5.74
N LEU A 2 7.64 14.78 5.71
CA LEU A 2 7.11 14.26 4.45
C LEU A 2 6.41 15.43 3.73
N SER A 3 6.85 15.73 2.50
CA SER A 3 6.23 16.73 1.64
C SER A 3 4.76 16.37 1.42
N ARG A 4 3.83 17.28 1.70
CA ARG A 4 2.40 17.07 1.42
C ARG A 4 2.21 16.90 -0.09
N LEU A 5 1.54 15.82 -0.51
CA LEU A 5 1.19 15.63 -1.91
C LEU A 5 0.04 16.57 -2.31
N SER A 6 0.17 17.19 -3.48
CA SER A 6 -0.97 17.77 -4.19
C SER A 6 -1.94 16.68 -4.64
N LYS A 7 -3.18 17.06 -4.98
CA LYS A 7 -4.16 16.12 -5.56
C LYS A 7 -3.58 15.37 -6.77
N GLN A 8 -2.91 16.08 -7.67
CA GLN A 8 -2.38 15.49 -8.90
C GLN A 8 -1.22 14.53 -8.62
N GLU A 9 -0.35 14.83 -7.64
CA GLU A 9 0.70 13.91 -7.23
C GLU A 9 0.14 12.66 -6.57
N LEU A 10 -0.85 12.81 -5.68
CA LEU A 10 -1.52 11.66 -5.06
C LEU A 10 -2.19 10.77 -6.11
N GLU A 11 -2.94 11.37 -7.04
CA GLU A 11 -3.63 10.64 -8.10
C GLU A 11 -2.63 9.89 -9.00
N ASN A 12 -1.55 10.56 -9.43
CA ASN A 12 -0.49 9.92 -10.23
C ASN A 12 0.17 8.76 -9.49
N ASP A 13 0.52 8.94 -8.21
CA ASP A 13 1.14 7.90 -7.40
C ASP A 13 0.17 6.71 -7.20
N LEU A 14 -1.13 6.95 -7.01
CA LEU A 14 -2.14 5.91 -6.90
C LEU A 14 -2.31 5.13 -8.21
N TYR A 15 -2.35 5.81 -9.37
CA TYR A 15 -2.38 5.14 -10.68
C TYR A 15 -1.14 4.27 -10.90
N GLN A 16 0.06 4.80 -10.61
CA GLN A 16 1.29 4.02 -10.70
C GLN A 16 1.27 2.81 -9.77
N LEU A 17 0.77 2.97 -8.54
CA LEU A 17 0.64 1.86 -7.60
C LEU A 17 -0.33 0.78 -8.12
N ARG A 18 -1.48 1.18 -8.68
CA ARG A 18 -2.44 0.25 -9.31
C ARG A 18 -1.79 -0.53 -10.44
N ASP A 19 -1.06 0.15 -11.31
CA ASP A 19 -0.39 -0.47 -12.46
C ASP A 19 0.68 -1.46 -12.01
N LEU A 20 1.48 -1.11 -11.01
CA LEU A 20 2.48 -2.01 -10.44
C LEU A 20 1.81 -3.26 -9.83
N VAL A 21 0.82 -3.05 -8.97
CA VAL A 21 0.15 -4.13 -8.24
C VAL A 21 -0.60 -5.10 -9.15
N THR A 22 -1.04 -4.65 -10.33
CA THR A 22 -1.84 -5.44 -11.28
C THR A 22 -1.09 -5.91 -12.52
N GLY A 23 0.08 -5.32 -12.83
CA GLY A 23 0.75 -5.45 -14.12
C GLY A 23 2.24 -5.78 -14.03
N LEU A 24 2.60 -6.88 -13.34
CA LEU A 24 4.00 -7.35 -13.35
C LEU A 24 4.38 -7.89 -14.74
N ASP A 25 5.36 -7.27 -15.38
CA ASP A 25 5.92 -7.75 -16.65
C ASP A 25 6.95 -8.86 -16.41
N TYR A 26 6.60 -10.09 -16.78
CA TYR A 26 7.46 -11.27 -16.65
C TYR A 26 8.44 -11.45 -17.81
N SER A 27 8.43 -10.56 -18.83
CA SER A 27 9.34 -10.64 -19.97
C SER A 27 10.83 -10.82 -19.61
N PRO A 28 11.36 -10.19 -18.53
CA PRO A 28 12.78 -10.31 -18.17
C PRO A 28 13.20 -11.70 -17.69
N ILE A 29 12.25 -12.53 -17.26
CA ILE A 29 12.53 -13.90 -16.75
C ILE A 29 11.90 -14.97 -17.65
N SER A 30 11.54 -14.62 -18.89
CA SER A 30 10.90 -15.54 -19.84
C SER A 30 11.72 -16.79 -20.18
N ASN A 31 13.03 -16.78 -19.91
CA ASN A 31 13.95 -17.90 -20.09
C ASN A 31 14.25 -18.68 -18.78
N VAL A 32 13.60 -18.34 -17.67
CA VAL A 32 13.81 -18.99 -16.36
C VAL A 32 12.68 -20.00 -16.11
N THR A 33 13.04 -21.22 -15.73
CA THR A 33 12.08 -22.24 -15.27
C THR A 33 12.33 -22.56 -13.82
N PHE A 34 11.32 -22.37 -12.97
CA PHE A 34 11.37 -22.74 -11.56
C PHE A 34 10.92 -24.19 -11.41
N LEU A 35 11.80 -25.03 -10.85
CA LEU A 35 11.54 -26.47 -10.67
C LEU A 35 10.54 -26.74 -9.53
N ASN A 36 10.53 -25.85 -8.54
CA ASN A 36 9.65 -25.87 -7.38
C ASN A 36 9.58 -24.48 -6.71
N MET A 37 8.72 -24.34 -5.71
CA MET A 37 8.58 -23.07 -4.97
C MET A 37 9.85 -22.66 -4.23
N GLU A 38 10.64 -23.61 -3.72
CA GLU A 38 11.91 -23.30 -3.06
C GLU A 38 12.90 -22.64 -4.03
N SER A 39 12.96 -23.13 -5.28
CA SER A 39 13.81 -22.55 -6.32
C SER A 39 13.37 -21.15 -6.72
N PHE A 40 12.06 -20.88 -6.69
CA PHE A 40 11.50 -19.54 -6.88
C PHE A 40 11.88 -18.59 -5.74
N TYR A 41 11.69 -19.01 -4.48
CA TYR A 41 12.07 -18.19 -3.34
C TYR A 41 13.58 -17.95 -3.26
N SER A 42 14.37 -18.97 -3.56
CA SER A 42 15.83 -18.85 -3.65
C SER A 42 16.24 -17.84 -4.72
N TYR A 43 15.58 -17.84 -5.87
CA TYR A 43 15.84 -16.86 -6.93
C TYR A 43 15.58 -15.43 -6.45
N ILE A 44 14.44 -15.18 -5.80
CA ILE A 44 14.08 -13.86 -5.25
C ILE A 44 15.12 -13.40 -4.21
N GLN A 45 15.59 -14.29 -3.34
CA GLN A 45 16.49 -13.93 -2.24
C GLN A 45 17.95 -13.72 -2.67
N THR A 46 18.40 -14.39 -3.72
CA THR A 46 19.83 -14.44 -4.09
C THR A 46 20.16 -13.62 -5.33
N THR A 47 19.16 -13.27 -6.14
CA THR A 47 19.36 -12.48 -7.36
C THR A 47 19.16 -11.01 -7.03
N GLU A 48 20.27 -10.29 -6.76
CA GLU A 48 20.24 -8.84 -6.66
C GLU A 48 19.78 -8.23 -8.01
N GLY A 49 18.91 -7.22 -7.96
CA GLY A 49 18.34 -6.61 -9.17
C GLY A 49 17.38 -7.55 -9.93
N SER A 50 16.76 -8.50 -9.24
CA SER A 50 15.69 -9.30 -9.84
C SER A 50 14.48 -8.43 -10.16
N LEU A 51 13.70 -8.83 -11.17
CA LEU A 51 12.40 -8.24 -11.49
C LEU A 51 11.52 -8.06 -10.22
N PHE A 52 11.48 -9.09 -9.37
CA PHE A 52 10.65 -9.07 -8.17
C PHE A 52 11.17 -8.10 -7.11
N SER A 53 12.49 -8.01 -6.92
CA SER A 53 13.08 -7.07 -5.96
C SER A 53 12.89 -5.63 -6.40
N ASP A 54 13.08 -5.35 -7.68
CA ASP A 54 12.98 -3.99 -8.23
C ASP A 54 11.52 -3.51 -8.17
N HIS A 55 10.60 -4.39 -8.57
CA HIS A 55 9.16 -4.14 -8.50
C HIS A 55 8.68 -3.93 -7.05
N TYR A 56 9.15 -4.75 -6.12
CA TYR A 56 8.83 -4.59 -4.71
C TYR A 56 9.37 -3.26 -4.16
N GLN A 57 10.59 -2.86 -4.51
CA GLN A 57 11.17 -1.59 -4.09
C GLN A 57 10.40 -0.39 -4.65
N GLU A 58 9.99 -0.44 -5.91
CA GLU A 58 9.20 0.62 -6.53
C GLU A 58 7.84 0.77 -5.87
N MET A 59 7.16 -0.37 -5.62
CA MET A 59 5.90 -0.40 -4.88
C MET A 59 6.06 0.17 -3.47
N GLN A 60 7.13 -0.17 -2.74
CA GLN A 60 7.40 0.39 -1.41
C GLN A 60 7.62 1.91 -1.46
N LYS A 61 8.38 2.42 -2.44
CA LYS A 61 8.61 3.86 -2.58
C LYS A 61 7.31 4.64 -2.79
N ILE A 62 6.40 4.12 -3.60
CA ILE A 62 5.10 4.75 -3.81
C ILE A 62 4.24 4.61 -2.56
N MET A 63 4.21 3.42 -1.95
CA MET A 63 3.48 3.15 -0.71
C MET A 63 3.90 4.09 0.42
N ASP A 64 5.19 4.35 0.59
CA ASP A 64 5.72 5.29 1.59
C ASP A 64 5.20 6.73 1.40
N ARG A 65 4.89 7.11 0.15
CA ARG A 65 4.36 8.43 -0.19
C ARG A 65 2.84 8.50 0.00
N VAL A 66 2.12 7.45 -0.41
CA VAL A 66 0.65 7.44 -0.37
C VAL A 66 0.07 6.98 0.96
N GLU A 67 0.84 6.25 1.80
CA GLU A 67 0.40 5.70 3.09
C GLU A 67 -0.42 6.69 3.93
N PRO A 68 -0.01 7.96 4.12
CA PRO A 68 -0.75 8.89 4.96
C PRO A 68 -2.17 9.18 4.47
N TYR A 69 -2.46 8.88 3.20
CA TYR A 69 -3.71 9.18 2.51
C TYR A 69 -4.55 7.93 2.27
N LEU A 70 -4.10 6.76 2.73
CA LEU A 70 -4.81 5.51 2.51
C LEU A 70 -6.02 5.39 3.43
N PRO A 71 -7.15 4.86 2.92
CA PRO A 71 -8.30 4.56 3.74
C PRO A 71 -7.97 3.40 4.69
N PHE A 72 -7.77 3.74 5.97
CA PHE A 72 -7.56 2.76 7.03
C PHE A 72 -8.81 1.90 7.30
N ALA A 73 -9.98 2.30 6.79
CA ALA A 73 -11.29 1.79 7.18
C ALA A 73 -11.76 0.50 6.46
N ILE A 74 -10.89 -0.24 5.78
CA ILE A 74 -11.35 -1.37 4.95
C ILE A 74 -10.96 -2.71 5.58
N GLY A 75 -11.96 -3.52 5.92
CA GLY A 75 -11.77 -4.94 6.26
C GLY A 75 -11.53 -5.25 7.75
N LYS A 76 -10.96 -6.44 8.01
CA LYS A 76 -10.80 -6.99 9.37
C LYS A 76 -9.75 -6.23 10.20
N THR A 77 -8.70 -5.72 9.56
CA THR A 77 -7.62 -4.97 10.21
C THR A 77 -8.14 -3.70 10.85
N ALA A 78 -9.03 -2.97 10.17
CA ALA A 78 -9.68 -1.77 10.71
C ALA A 78 -10.49 -2.09 11.97
N ILE A 79 -11.28 -3.17 11.94
CA ILE A 79 -12.10 -3.61 13.10
C ILE A 79 -11.21 -3.98 14.27
N GLN A 80 -10.14 -4.73 14.04
CA GLN A 80 -9.18 -5.13 15.07
C GLN A 80 -8.50 -3.91 15.70
N PHE A 81 -8.00 -2.99 14.86
CA PHE A 81 -7.42 -1.74 15.34
C PHE A 81 -8.39 -0.94 16.20
N LEU A 82 -9.62 -0.70 15.72
CA LEU A 82 -10.62 0.05 16.48
C LEU A 82 -10.99 -0.64 17.80
N THR A 83 -11.04 -1.97 17.81
CA THR A 83 -11.31 -2.76 19.02
C THR A 83 -10.20 -2.60 20.04
N GLU A 84 -8.94 -2.70 19.62
CA GLU A 84 -7.78 -2.55 20.51
C GLU A 84 -7.60 -1.09 20.96
N ALA A 85 -7.77 -0.14 20.04
CA ALA A 85 -7.71 1.29 20.30
C ALA A 85 -8.71 1.75 21.37
N ALA A 86 -9.89 1.11 21.44
CA ALA A 86 -10.92 1.43 22.44
C ALA A 86 -10.48 1.18 23.90
N PHE A 87 -9.44 0.37 24.12
CA PHE A 87 -8.91 0.05 25.44
C PHE A 87 -7.56 0.72 25.73
N ILE A 88 -7.08 1.59 24.84
CA ILE A 88 -5.82 2.32 25.04
C ILE A 88 -6.09 3.62 25.80
N GLU A 89 -5.33 3.82 26.87
CA GLU A 89 -5.46 4.98 27.76
C GLU A 89 -4.36 6.04 27.56
N THR A 90 -3.31 5.71 26.80
CA THR A 90 -2.16 6.60 26.59
C THR A 90 -1.87 6.83 25.11
N ASP A 91 -1.45 8.05 24.78
CA ASP A 91 -1.03 8.40 23.42
C ASP A 91 0.17 7.56 22.96
N GLN A 92 1.07 7.19 23.88
CA GLN A 92 2.24 6.37 23.58
C GLN A 92 1.84 4.96 23.13
N ASP A 93 0.88 4.35 23.83
CA ASP A 93 0.38 3.02 23.46
C ASP A 93 -0.42 3.08 22.15
N MET A 94 -1.12 4.20 21.89
CA MET A 94 -1.81 4.44 20.63
C MET A 94 -0.83 4.52 19.46
N GLU A 95 0.28 5.24 19.61
CA GLU A 95 1.33 5.29 18.57
C GLU A 95 1.98 3.93 18.32
N ARG A 96 2.16 3.12 19.38
CA ARG A 96 2.64 1.74 19.20
C ARG A 96 1.64 0.89 18.42
N LEU A 97 0.35 0.98 18.77
CA LEU A 97 -0.71 0.27 18.05
C LEU A 97 -0.75 0.68 16.57
N LYS A 98 -0.66 1.99 16.26
CA LYS A 98 -0.59 2.47 14.88
C LYS A 98 0.60 1.85 14.13
N ALA A 99 1.80 1.86 14.73
CA ALA A 99 2.99 1.27 14.12
C ALA A 99 2.84 -0.24 13.84
N GLU A 100 2.15 -0.98 14.71
CA GLU A 100 1.87 -2.41 14.51
C GLU A 100 0.89 -2.68 13.36
N TYR A 101 -0.05 -1.76 13.12
CA TYR A 101 -1.13 -1.94 12.15
C TYR A 101 -0.85 -1.34 10.77
N ILE A 102 0.05 -0.36 10.66
CA ILE A 102 0.47 0.25 9.37
C ILE A 102 0.87 -0.82 8.32
N PRO A 103 1.75 -1.80 8.62
CA PRO A 103 2.11 -2.81 7.64
C PRO A 103 0.93 -3.65 7.16
N ARG A 104 -0.04 -3.92 8.04
CA ARG A 104 -1.27 -4.66 7.70
C ARG A 104 -2.18 -3.83 6.81
N ALA A 105 -2.32 -2.54 7.11
CA ALA A 105 -3.10 -1.60 6.30
C ALA A 105 -2.53 -1.48 4.87
N ARG A 106 -1.20 -1.43 4.72
CA ARG A 106 -0.55 -1.47 3.38
C ARG A 106 -0.93 -2.72 2.59
N ILE A 107 -0.86 -3.89 3.23
CA ILE A 107 -1.20 -5.17 2.59
C ILE A 107 -2.68 -5.21 2.20
N ASP A 108 -3.57 -4.79 3.09
CA ASP A 108 -5.01 -4.74 2.81
C ASP A 108 -5.33 -3.79 1.66
N PHE A 109 -4.64 -2.66 1.57
CA PHE A 109 -4.79 -1.74 0.46
C PHE A 109 -4.29 -2.34 -0.86
N ILE A 110 -3.14 -3.01 -0.88
CA ILE A 110 -2.66 -3.75 -2.07
C ILE A 110 -3.69 -4.78 -2.50
N HIS A 111 -4.23 -5.58 -1.56
CA HIS A 111 -5.27 -6.56 -1.88
C HIS A 111 -6.54 -5.89 -2.41
N LEU A 112 -6.95 -4.76 -1.86
CA LEU A 112 -8.07 -3.99 -2.40
C LEU A 112 -7.82 -3.64 -3.87
N LEU A 113 -6.66 -3.09 -4.20
CA LEU A 113 -6.29 -2.71 -5.57
C LEU A 113 -6.33 -3.90 -6.54
N GLN A 114 -5.82 -5.07 -6.12
CA GLN A 114 -5.85 -6.31 -6.92
C GLN A 114 -7.26 -6.84 -7.19
N ASN A 115 -8.23 -6.46 -6.36
CA ASN A 115 -9.61 -6.96 -6.43
C ASN A 115 -10.59 -5.96 -7.06
N ILE A 116 -10.13 -4.79 -7.51
CA ILE A 116 -10.94 -3.84 -8.28
C ILE A 116 -11.33 -4.50 -9.61
N LYS A 117 -12.62 -4.50 -9.92
CA LYS A 117 -13.18 -5.12 -11.14
C LYS A 117 -13.68 -4.07 -12.13
N THR A 118 -13.97 -2.88 -11.65
CA THR A 118 -14.60 -1.81 -12.43
C THR A 118 -13.89 -0.48 -12.25
N GLU A 119 -13.98 0.38 -13.25
CA GLU A 119 -13.43 1.73 -13.15
C GLU A 119 -14.17 2.60 -12.11
N ASN A 120 -15.44 2.32 -11.85
CA ASN A 120 -16.20 3.01 -10.81
C ASN A 120 -15.66 2.71 -9.40
N GLU A 121 -15.30 1.45 -9.12
CA GLU A 121 -14.65 1.06 -7.86
C GLU A 121 -13.29 1.77 -7.69
N TRP A 122 -12.55 1.93 -8.79
CA TRP A 122 -11.30 2.68 -8.79
C TRP A 122 -11.50 4.17 -8.48
N ILE A 123 -12.44 4.82 -9.16
CA ILE A 123 -12.77 6.24 -8.92
C ILE A 123 -13.18 6.44 -7.46
N TYR A 124 -13.96 5.54 -6.88
CA TYR A 124 -14.34 5.60 -5.47
C TYR A 124 -13.13 5.57 -4.53
N ILE A 125 -12.12 4.74 -4.82
CA ILE A 125 -10.88 4.69 -4.04
C ILE A 125 -10.08 5.99 -4.16
N LEU A 126 -9.98 6.56 -5.36
CA LEU A 126 -9.35 7.87 -5.56
C LEU A 126 -10.04 8.96 -4.75
N GLU A 127 -11.37 9.00 -4.75
CA GLU A 127 -12.17 9.96 -4.00
C GLU A 127 -11.99 9.81 -2.47
N LEU A 128 -11.91 8.58 -1.97
CA LEU A 128 -11.60 8.33 -0.56
C LEU A 128 -10.21 8.85 -0.18
N CYS A 129 -9.19 8.54 -0.97
CA CYS A 129 -7.82 8.98 -0.69
C CYS A 129 -7.71 10.51 -0.73
N GLU A 130 -8.36 11.15 -1.72
CA GLU A 130 -8.42 12.62 -1.82
C GLU A 130 -9.17 13.25 -0.63
N SER A 131 -10.20 12.59 -0.11
CA SER A 131 -10.94 13.07 1.06
C SER A 131 -10.05 13.08 2.30
N ILE A 132 -9.29 12.00 2.53
CA ILE A 132 -8.31 11.91 3.63
C ILE A 132 -7.19 12.95 3.45
N ARG A 133 -6.73 13.16 2.21
CA ARG A 133 -5.76 14.21 1.90
C ARG A 133 -6.27 15.58 2.33
N LYS A 134 -7.52 15.91 1.99
CA LYS A 134 -8.21 17.18 2.36
C LYS A 134 -8.41 17.32 3.87
N GLU A 135 -8.84 16.28 4.57
CA GLU A 135 -8.99 16.33 6.04
C GLU A 135 -7.66 16.67 6.73
N LYS A 136 -6.56 16.05 6.27
CA LYS A 136 -5.21 16.43 6.71
C LYS A 136 -4.80 17.83 6.27
N GLU A 137 -5.47 18.41 5.27
CA GLU A 137 -5.31 19.81 4.93
C GLU A 137 -5.87 20.75 5.98
N ASP A 138 -7.09 20.43 6.41
CA ASP A 138 -7.89 21.23 7.32
C ASP A 138 -7.43 21.10 8.77
N GLU A 139 -6.92 19.94 9.20
CA GLU A 139 -6.37 19.71 10.55
C GLU A 139 -5.09 20.52 10.86
N ASN A 140 -4.43 21.07 9.84
CA ASN A 140 -3.20 21.87 9.98
C ASN A 140 -3.45 23.39 9.87
N ILE A 141 -4.70 23.83 10.00
CA ILE A 141 -5.12 25.24 10.10
C ILE A 141 -5.40 25.60 11.57
#